data_AF-A0AAE1UEM0-F1
#
_entry.id   AF-A0AAE1UEM0-F1
#
_cell.length_a   1.000
_cell.length_b   1.000
_cell.length_c   1.000
_cell.angle_alpha   90.00
_cell.angle_beta   90.00
_cell.angle_gamma   90.00
#
_symmetry.space_group_name_H-M   'P 1'
#
loop_
_entity.id
_entity.type
_entity.pdbx_description
1 polymer ?
#
loop_
_entity_poly.entity_id
_entity_poly.type
_entity_poly.pdbx_seq_one_letter_code
_entity_poly.pdbx_strand_id
1 'polypeptide(L)'
;MSSKVKFQDAWLQKPEFQPWLAREEGNPKRAYCKICKAGIGAEISTIRRHKKAKMHVANEGKANEHETDESGPSTSRPNNSPSGVGFATVLLCCFIAEYNLPFTIAEPFVTLHKRMYPDSAIAQEL
;
A
#
# COMPACT_ATOMS: atom_id res chain seq x y z
N MET A 1 33.61 1.91 19.18
CA MET A 1 34.06 0.70 18.45
C MET A 1 33.01 0.37 17.38
N SER A 2 33.21 0.78 16.12
CA SER A 2 32.25 0.52 15.04
C SER A 2 32.75 -0.65 14.19
N SER A 3 32.40 -1.87 14.59
CA SER A 3 32.74 -3.08 13.86
C SER A 3 31.92 -3.11 12.56
N LYS A 4 32.60 -3.12 11.40
CA LYS A 4 31.99 -3.22 10.06
C LYS A 4 31.22 -4.55 9.95
N VAL A 5 29.92 -4.53 10.25
CA VAL A 5 29.05 -5.71 10.14
C VAL A 5 28.85 -6.03 8.66
N LYS A 6 29.19 -7.27 8.27
CA LYS A 6 28.95 -7.81 6.93
C LYS A 6 27.56 -8.44 6.89
N PHE A 7 26.92 -8.43 5.74
CA PHE A 7 25.64 -9.10 5.52
C PHE A 7 25.78 -10.60 5.78
N GLN A 8 24.91 -11.16 6.63
CA GLN A 8 24.90 -12.58 6.94
C GLN A 8 23.83 -13.30 6.14
N ASP A 9 24.22 -14.30 5.34
CA ASP A 9 23.29 -15.15 4.59
C ASP A 9 22.30 -15.90 5.52
N ALA A 10 22.67 -16.12 6.78
CA ALA A 10 21.78 -16.67 7.80
C ALA A 10 20.50 -15.84 7.99
N TRP A 11 20.50 -14.54 7.67
CA TRP A 11 19.30 -13.71 7.73
C TRP A 11 18.29 -14.05 6.63
N LEU A 12 18.75 -14.53 5.48
CA LEU A 12 17.88 -14.98 4.38
C LEU A 12 17.13 -16.27 4.73
N GLN A 13 17.66 -17.06 5.67
CA GLN A 13 16.99 -18.28 6.15
C GLN A 13 15.96 -18.00 7.24
N LYS A 14 15.94 -16.79 7.81
CA LYS A 14 14.95 -16.45 8.83
C LYS A 14 13.61 -16.11 8.18
N PRO A 15 12.50 -16.74 8.61
CA PRO A 15 11.18 -16.46 8.04
C PRO A 15 10.74 -15.00 8.23
N GLU A 16 11.31 -14.29 9.22
CA GLU A 16 11.00 -12.87 9.47
C GLU A 16 11.55 -11.91 8.40
N PHE A 17 12.56 -12.33 7.63
CA PHE A 17 13.30 -11.50 6.66
C PHE A 17 13.27 -12.06 5.23
N GLN A 18 13.24 -13.38 5.08
CA GLN A 18 13.20 -14.09 3.79
C GLN A 18 12.23 -13.50 2.75
N PRO A 19 10.98 -13.09 3.08
CA PRO A 19 10.06 -12.62 2.05
C PRO A 19 10.48 -11.31 1.36
N TRP A 20 11.24 -10.45 2.04
CA TRP A 20 11.52 -9.09 1.54
C TRP A 20 13.00 -8.73 1.48
N LEU A 21 13.85 -9.42 2.26
CA LEU A 21 15.28 -9.17 2.34
C LEU A 21 16.03 -9.96 1.26
N ALA A 22 16.95 -9.29 0.58
CA ALA A 22 17.84 -9.86 -0.42
C ALA A 22 19.27 -9.37 -0.20
N ARG A 23 20.24 -10.03 -0.85
CA ARG A 23 21.62 -9.56 -0.91
C ARG A 23 21.74 -8.45 -1.97
N GLU A 24 22.49 -7.39 -1.68
CA GLU A 24 22.85 -6.40 -2.71
C GLU A 24 24.05 -6.90 -3.51
N GLU A 25 23.87 -7.10 -4.82
CA GLU A 25 24.93 -7.57 -5.72
C GLU A 25 26.00 -6.47 -5.85
N GLY A 26 27.26 -6.80 -5.50
CA GLY A 26 28.38 -5.86 -5.51
C GLY A 26 28.77 -5.24 -4.17
N ASN A 27 27.93 -5.31 -3.12
CA ASN A 27 28.25 -4.74 -1.80
C ASN A 27 27.96 -5.71 -0.64
N PRO A 28 28.98 -6.36 -0.05
CA PRO A 28 28.79 -7.28 1.09
C PRO A 28 28.38 -6.59 2.40
N LYS A 29 28.28 -5.25 2.41
CA LYS A 29 27.90 -4.43 3.56
C LYS A 29 26.47 -3.87 3.44
N ARG A 30 25.76 -4.22 2.37
CA ARG A 30 24.41 -3.74 2.12
C ARG A 30 23.47 -4.92 1.88
N ALA A 31 22.29 -4.79 2.45
CA ALA A 31 21.15 -5.64 2.16
C ALA A 31 20.24 -4.89 1.19
N TYR A 32 19.43 -5.61 0.43
CA TYR A 32 18.43 -5.02 -0.44
C TYR A 32 17.04 -5.40 0.02
N CYS A 33 16.11 -4.45 0.04
CA CYS A 33 14.70 -4.73 0.27
C CYS A 33 13.95 -4.78 -1.05
N LYS A 34 13.34 -5.94 -1.36
CA LYS A 34 12.52 -6.14 -2.56
C LYS A 34 11.25 -5.30 -2.56
N ILE A 35 10.68 -5.08 -1.38
CA ILE A 35 9.41 -4.35 -1.17
C ILE A 35 9.60 -2.84 -1.29
N CYS A 36 10.65 -2.30 -0.67
CA CYS A 36 10.98 -0.87 -0.72
C CYS A 36 11.88 -0.51 -1.92
N LYS A 37 12.41 -1.51 -2.64
CA LYS A 37 13.41 -1.38 -3.71
C LYS A 37 14.62 -0.53 -3.30
N ALA A 38 15.04 -0.66 -2.03
CA ALA A 38 16.03 0.21 -1.41
C ALA A 38 17.16 -0.61 -0.76
N GLY A 39 18.39 -0.07 -0.83
CA GLY A 39 19.56 -0.65 -0.18
C GLY A 39 19.65 -0.22 1.29
N ILE A 40 19.73 -1.20 2.19
CA ILE A 40 19.76 -1.06 3.65
C ILE A 40 21.18 -1.40 4.14
N GLY A 41 21.63 -0.77 5.23
CA GLY A 41 22.86 -1.19 5.90
C GLY A 41 22.77 -2.64 6.40
N ALA A 42 23.84 -3.40 6.26
CA ALA A 42 23.92 -4.80 6.72
C ALA A 42 24.07 -4.93 8.25
N GLU A 43 23.26 -4.20 9.01
CA GLU A 43 23.16 -4.30 10.46
C GLU A 43 21.75 -4.78 10.84
N ILE A 44 21.66 -5.82 11.67
CA ILE A 44 20.39 -6.44 12.01
C ILE A 44 19.40 -5.48 12.67
N SER A 45 19.89 -4.53 13.47
CA SER A 45 19.07 -3.48 14.09
C SER A 45 18.46 -2.56 13.03
N THR A 46 19.24 -2.20 12.01
CA THR A 46 18.78 -1.39 10.88
C THR A 46 17.77 -2.15 10.03
N ILE A 47 17.99 -3.43 9.76
CA ILE A 47 17.05 -4.30 9.02
C ILE A 47 15.72 -4.44 9.79
N ARG A 48 15.78 -4.69 11.09
CA ARG A 48 14.57 -4.75 11.95
C ARG A 48 13.83 -3.43 12.01
N ARG A 49 14.55 -2.30 12.08
CA ARG A 49 13.95 -0.96 12.04
C ARG A 49 13.30 -0.70 10.69
N HIS A 50 13.92 -1.13 9.59
CA HIS A 50 13.36 -1.00 8.25
C HIS A 50 12.03 -1.76 8.12
N LYS A 51 11.95 -3.00 8.62
CA LYS A 51 10.70 -3.77 8.64
C LYS A 51 9.52 -3.03 9.28
N LYS A 52 9.80 -2.27 10.34
CA LYS A 52 8.77 -1.49 11.08
C LYS A 52 8.52 -0.10 10.48
N ALA A 53 9.26 0.30 9.44
CA ALA A 53 9.09 1.61 8.85
C ALA A 53 7.73 1.69 8.14
N LYS A 54 7.06 2.84 8.26
CA LYS A 54 5.75 3.08 7.64
C LYS A 54 5.73 2.77 6.15
N MET A 55 6.82 3.09 5.44
CA MET A 55 6.96 2.79 4.01
C MET A 55 6.97 1.29 3.73
N HIS A 56 7.69 0.50 4.53
CA HIS A 56 7.77 -0.95 4.37
C HIS A 56 6.41 -1.59 4.62
N VAL A 57 5.76 -1.23 5.73
CA VAL A 57 4.40 -1.73 6.09
C VAL A 57 3.36 -1.36 5.03
N ALA A 58 3.42 -0.13 4.49
CA ALA A 58 2.50 0.32 3.44
C ALA A 58 2.71 -0.42 2.11
N ASN A 59 3.96 -0.76 1.77
CA ASN A 59 4.27 -1.50 0.55
C ASN A 59 4.05 -3.01 0.72
N GLU A 60 4.24 -3.57 1.92
CA GLU A 60 3.91 -4.96 2.25
C GLU A 60 2.43 -5.27 2.00
N GLY A 61 1.53 -4.33 2.32
CA GLY A 61 0.10 -4.47 2.03
C GLY A 61 -0.22 -4.55 0.53
N LYS A 62 0.55 -3.85 -0.31
CA LYS A 62 0.33 -3.78 -1.77
C LYS A 62 1.00 -4.93 -2.53
N ALA A 63 2.09 -5.48 -1.99
CA ALA A 63 2.83 -6.58 -2.63
C ALA A 63 2.05 -7.91 -2.63
N ASN A 64 1.05 -8.06 -1.78
CA ASN A 64 0.17 -9.24 -1.75
C ASN A 64 -0.91 -9.25 -2.84
N GLU A 65 -1.04 -8.18 -3.64
CA GLU A 65 -2.06 -8.06 -4.69
C GLU A 65 -1.53 -8.34 -6.11
N HIS A 66 -0.26 -8.70 -6.29
CA HIS A 66 0.30 -8.86 -7.63
C HIS A 66 1.27 -10.06 -7.75
N GLU A 67 0.74 -11.26 -7.53
CA GLU A 67 1.31 -12.49 -8.10
C GLU A 67 0.19 -13.43 -8.56
N THR A 68 -0.39 -13.09 -9.71
CA THR A 68 -0.91 -14.04 -10.70
C THR A 68 -0.96 -13.31 -12.03
N ASP A 69 0.06 -13.56 -12.85
CA ASP A 69 0.03 -13.20 -14.26
C ASP A 69 -0.69 -14.33 -15.03
N GLU A 70 -1.38 -13.93 -16.10
CA GLU A 70 -1.94 -14.75 -17.20
C GLU A 70 -3.35 -15.43 -17.04
N SER A 71 -4.32 -14.81 -17.74
CA SER A 71 -5.43 -15.42 -18.52
C SER A 71 -6.63 -16.13 -17.84
N GLY A 72 -7.82 -15.52 -17.88
CA GLY A 72 -9.12 -16.21 -17.77
C GLY A 72 -10.31 -15.34 -17.28
N PRO A 73 -11.52 -15.45 -17.87
CA PRO A 73 -12.61 -14.50 -17.64
C PRO A 73 -13.45 -14.79 -16.39
N SER A 74 -13.99 -13.72 -15.81
CA SER A 74 -15.07 -13.61 -14.81
C SER A 74 -15.43 -14.86 -14.01
N THR A 75 -15.16 -14.81 -12.71
CA THR A 75 -16.14 -15.31 -11.75
C THR A 75 -16.31 -14.29 -10.63
N SER A 76 -17.52 -13.75 -10.59
CA SER A 76 -18.06 -12.82 -9.63
C SER A 76 -17.75 -13.27 -8.19
N ARG A 77 -16.84 -12.56 -7.51
CA ARG A 77 -16.78 -12.58 -6.05
C ARG A 77 -17.40 -11.26 -5.56
N PRO A 78 -18.51 -11.28 -4.81
CA PRO A 78 -18.97 -10.07 -4.14
C PRO A 78 -17.97 -9.80 -3.01
N ASN A 79 -17.00 -8.95 -3.30
CA ASN A 79 -16.02 -8.50 -2.32
C ASN A 79 -16.73 -7.49 -1.42
N ASN A 80 -17.22 -7.96 -0.26
CA ASN A 80 -17.87 -7.14 0.76
C ASN A 80 -16.83 -6.36 1.59
N SER A 81 -15.82 -5.81 0.93
CA SER A 81 -15.04 -4.69 1.47
C SER A 81 -15.82 -3.43 1.10
N PRO A 82 -16.02 -2.44 2.00
CA PRO A 82 -16.66 -1.20 1.61
C PRO A 82 -15.82 -0.59 0.50
N SER A 83 -16.31 -0.69 -0.74
CA SER A 83 -15.69 -0.07 -1.92
C SER A 83 -15.39 1.38 -1.56
N GLY A 84 -14.25 1.92 -1.99
CA GLY A 84 -13.86 3.30 -1.67
C GLY A 84 -14.98 4.32 -1.96
N VAL A 85 -15.83 4.01 -2.95
CA VAL A 85 -17.10 4.67 -3.24
C VAL A 85 -18.03 4.74 -2.03
N GLY A 86 -18.38 3.60 -1.41
CA GLY A 86 -19.29 3.57 -0.26
C GLY A 86 -18.77 4.37 0.93
N PHE A 87 -17.46 4.36 1.17
CA PHE A 87 -16.85 5.20 2.21
C PHE A 87 -16.95 6.70 1.85
N ALA A 88 -16.66 7.07 0.60
CA ALA A 88 -16.79 8.45 0.12
C ALA A 88 -18.25 8.95 0.20
N THR A 89 -19.24 8.11 -0.16
CA THR A 89 -20.67 8.42 -0.05
C THR A 89 -21.08 8.67 1.40
N VAL A 90 -20.62 7.85 2.35
CA VAL A 90 -20.91 8.06 3.78
C VAL A 90 -20.35 9.40 4.26
N LEU A 91 -19.11 9.73 3.91
CA LEU A 91 -18.52 11.03 4.25
C LEU A 91 -19.32 12.19 3.65
N LEU A 92 -19.78 12.05 2.41
CA LEU A 92 -20.60 13.04 1.74
C LEU A 92 -21.94 13.28 2.45
N CYS A 93 -22.63 12.20 2.81
CA CYS A 93 -23.88 12.26 3.57
C CYS A 93 -23.67 12.89 4.95
N CYS A 94 -22.58 12.53 5.65
CA CYS A 94 -22.24 13.16 6.93
C CYS A 94 -22.01 14.66 6.79
N PHE A 95 -21.31 15.11 5.75
CA PHE A 95 -21.09 16.54 5.50
C PHE A 95 -22.40 17.28 5.23
N ILE A 96 -23.28 16.72 4.39
CA ILE A 96 -24.59 17.32 4.12
C ILE A 96 -25.42 17.45 5.40
N ALA A 97 -25.40 16.42 6.26
CA ALA A 97 -26.13 16.42 7.53
C ALA A 97 -25.56 17.42 8.54
N GLU A 98 -24.23 17.45 8.74
CA GLU A 98 -23.56 18.32 9.72
C GLU A 98 -23.78 19.80 9.40
N TYR A 99 -23.71 20.17 8.12
CA TYR A 99 -23.90 21.55 7.68
C TYR A 99 -25.37 21.88 7.34
N ASN A 100 -26.29 20.95 7.62
CA ASN A 100 -27.73 21.07 7.33
C ASN A 100 -28.01 21.55 5.90
N LEU A 101 -27.26 21.01 4.94
CA LEU A 101 -27.37 21.39 3.54
C LEU A 101 -28.65 20.80 2.95
N PRO A 102 -29.42 21.57 2.15
CA PRO A 102 -30.63 21.05 1.52
C PRO A 102 -30.34 19.83 0.65
N PHE A 103 -31.11 18.76 0.79
CA PHE A 103 -30.90 17.55 0.00
C PHE A 103 -30.94 17.81 -1.53
N THR A 104 -31.60 18.88 -1.96
CA THR A 104 -31.64 19.34 -3.36
C THR A 104 -30.26 19.63 -3.95
N ILE A 105 -29.24 19.89 -3.13
CA ILE A 105 -27.88 20.14 -3.63
C ILE A 105 -27.06 18.85 -3.80
N ALA A 106 -27.50 17.71 -3.25
CA ALA A 106 -26.72 16.48 -3.26
C ALA A 106 -26.39 16.00 -4.69
N GLU A 107 -27.39 15.99 -5.57
CA GLU A 107 -27.26 15.60 -6.99
C GLU A 107 -26.29 16.51 -7.79
N PRO A 108 -26.44 17.85 -7.77
CA PRO A 108 -25.45 18.76 -8.34
C PRO A 108 -24.05 18.60 -7.73
N PHE A 109 -23.97 18.28 -6.43
CA PHE A 109 -22.70 18.16 -5.72
C PHE A 109 -21.92 16.92 -6.14
N VAL A 110 -22.60 15.77 -6.31
CA VAL A 110 -21.99 14.55 -6.89
C VAL A 110 -21.55 14.80 -8.33
N THR A 111 -22.38 15.48 -9.13
CA THR A 111 -22.04 15.86 -10.51
C THR A 111 -20.79 16.76 -10.57
N LEU A 112 -20.67 17.70 -9.63
CA LEU A 112 -19.49 18.55 -9.51
C LEU A 112 -18.24 17.72 -9.17
N HIS A 113 -18.33 16.76 -8.25
CA HIS A 113 -17.21 15.89 -7.87
C HIS A 113 -16.71 15.06 -9.05
N LYS A 114 -17.62 14.53 -9.88
CA LYS A 114 -17.28 13.82 -11.13
C LYS A 114 -16.52 14.71 -12.10
N ARG A 115 -16.86 16.00 -12.16
CA ARG A 115 -16.23 16.98 -13.05
C ARG A 115 -14.89 17.49 -12.52
N MET A 116 -14.75 17.61 -11.20
CA MET A 116 -13.50 18.04 -10.55
C MET A 116 -12.41 16.97 -10.64
N TYR A 117 -12.79 15.69 -10.59
CA TYR A 117 -11.87 14.56 -10.53
C TYR A 117 -12.18 13.52 -11.64
N PRO A 118 -11.95 13.85 -12.92
CA PRO A 118 -12.26 12.97 -14.05
C PRO A 118 -11.42 11.68 -14.04
N ASP A 119 -10.24 11.70 -13.44
CA ASP A 119 -9.31 10.57 -13.34
C ASP A 119 -9.61 9.62 -12.17
N SER A 120 -10.45 10.04 -11.21
CA SER A 120 -10.74 9.25 -10.02
C SER A 120 -11.91 8.29 -10.27
N ALA A 121 -11.62 6.98 -10.31
CA ALA A 121 -12.65 5.94 -10.38
C ALA A 121 -13.70 6.07 -9.26
N ILE A 122 -13.25 6.42 -8.05
CA ILE A 122 -14.14 6.65 -6.89
C ILE A 122 -15.08 7.82 -7.14
N ALA A 123 -14.60 8.91 -7.74
CA ALA A 123 -15.43 10.07 -8.04
C ALA A 123 -16.45 9.79 -9.14
N GLN A 124 -16.08 8.99 -10.15
CA GLN A 124 -16.99 8.62 -11.24
C GLN A 124 -18.13 7.70 -10.77
N GLU A 125 -17.84 6.82 -9.81
CA GLU A 125 -18.79 5.85 -9.26
C GLU A 125 -19.56 6.35 -8.01
N LEU A 126 -19.27 7.57 -7.54
CA LEU A 126 -19.97 8.26 -6.45
C LEU A 126 -21.46 8.47 -6.71
#